data_AF-A0A9P6SSG4-F1
#
_entry.id   AF-A0A9P6SSG4-F1
#
_cell.length_a   1.000
_cell.length_b   1.000
_cell.length_c   1.000
_cell.angle_alpha   90.00
_cell.angle_beta   90.00
_cell.angle_gamma   90.00
#
_symmetry.space_group_name_H-M   'P 1'
#
loop_
_entity.id
_entity.type
_entity.pdbx_description
1 polymer ?
#
loop_
_entity_poly.entity_id
_entity_poly.type
_entity_poly.pdbx_seq_one_letter_code
_entity_poly.pdbx_strand_id
1 'polypeptide(L)'
;MAQVSSEYMALGQSLQELRKRKGHWDGGEHDPALDNFNGQKHETLQKLGEYFGKPGTSAASIIDTMGQPDEMKQSMDEAFQASLMPGPAIGGLGGPAANPSSQEVMYFVYKWRGNHDYLWFKIDAEKEEVLESSWYSALD
;
A
#
# COMPACT_ATOMS: atom_id res chain seq x y z
N MET A 1 11.37 16.48 -13.69
CA MET A 1 11.10 15.24 -12.92
C MET A 1 12.41 14.80 -12.30
N ALA A 2 12.46 14.65 -10.96
CA ALA A 2 13.64 14.11 -10.31
C ALA A 2 13.82 12.65 -10.76
N GLN A 3 14.99 12.31 -11.26
CA GLN A 3 15.26 10.95 -11.72
C GLN A 3 15.36 10.03 -10.50
N VAL A 4 14.53 8.98 -10.46
CA VAL A 4 14.62 7.93 -9.44
C VAL A 4 16.01 7.30 -9.52
N SER A 5 16.68 7.13 -8.38
CA SER A 5 18.03 6.56 -8.37
C SER A 5 18.01 5.10 -8.85
N SER A 6 19.10 4.63 -9.43
CA SER A 6 19.23 3.24 -9.89
C SER A 6 19.03 2.21 -8.76
N GLU A 7 19.34 2.60 -7.53
CA GLU A 7 19.11 1.78 -6.34
C GLU A 7 17.61 1.53 -6.12
N TYR A 8 16.78 2.57 -6.15
CA TYR A 8 15.33 2.43 -5.95
C TYR A 8 14.65 1.76 -7.13
N MET A 9 15.16 1.93 -8.35
CA MET A 9 14.71 1.15 -9.51
C MET A 9 14.98 -0.35 -9.33
N ALA A 10 16.16 -0.73 -8.82
CA ALA A 10 16.49 -2.12 -8.55
C ALA A 10 15.63 -2.71 -7.41
N LEU A 11 15.36 -1.93 -6.36
CA LEU A 11 14.44 -2.30 -5.28
C LEU A 11 13.01 -2.49 -5.81
N GLY A 12 12.53 -1.61 -6.69
CA GLY A 12 11.24 -1.74 -7.35
C GLY A 12 11.11 -3.03 -8.17
N GLN A 13 12.12 -3.35 -8.97
CA GLN A 13 12.19 -4.61 -9.71
C GLN A 13 12.18 -5.83 -8.78
N SER A 14 12.99 -5.79 -7.71
CA SER A 14 13.01 -6.83 -6.68
C SER A 14 11.62 -7.03 -6.07
N LEU A 15 10.93 -5.96 -5.68
CA LEU A 15 9.57 -6.03 -5.14
C LEU A 15 8.61 -6.70 -6.13
N GLN A 16 8.65 -6.31 -7.41
CA GLN A 16 7.79 -6.90 -8.43
C GLN A 16 8.06 -8.40 -8.63
N GLU A 17 9.31 -8.85 -8.58
CA GLU A 17 9.64 -10.29 -8.61
C GLU A 17 9.18 -11.02 -7.34
N LEU A 18 9.37 -10.41 -6.16
CA LEU A 18 8.92 -10.96 -4.89
C LEU A 18 7.39 -11.15 -4.87
N ARG A 19 6.63 -10.21 -5.44
CA ARG A 19 5.16 -10.26 -5.55
C ARG A 19 4.64 -11.35 -6.49
N LYS A 20 5.47 -11.93 -7.37
CA LYS A 20 5.06 -13.08 -8.22
C LYS A 20 5.07 -14.40 -7.47
N ARG A 21 5.72 -14.47 -6.31
CA ARG A 21 5.84 -15.66 -5.48
C ARG A 21 4.73 -15.66 -4.42
N LYS A 22 4.18 -16.84 -4.11
CA LYS A 22 3.16 -17.00 -3.06
C LYS A 22 3.84 -17.37 -1.75
N GLY A 23 3.71 -16.51 -0.75
CA GLY A 23 4.09 -16.83 0.63
C GLY A 23 2.95 -17.50 1.39
N HIS A 24 3.16 -17.77 2.67
CA HIS A 24 2.17 -18.36 3.56
C HIS A 24 0.84 -17.60 3.56
N TRP A 25 0.91 -16.27 3.60
CA TRP A 25 -0.26 -15.38 3.67
C TRP A 25 -1.05 -15.30 2.36
N ASP A 26 -0.49 -15.80 1.26
CA ASP A 26 -1.12 -15.87 -0.07
C ASP A 26 -1.50 -17.32 -0.44
N GLY A 27 -1.56 -18.22 0.56
CA GLY A 27 -1.93 -19.62 0.40
C GLY A 27 -0.81 -20.52 -0.16
N GLY A 28 0.44 -20.05 -0.13
CA GLY A 28 1.63 -20.83 -0.45
C GLY A 28 2.28 -21.50 0.76
N GLU A 29 3.43 -22.13 0.53
CA GLU A 29 4.33 -22.52 1.63
C GLU A 29 4.99 -21.28 2.23
N HIS A 30 5.42 -21.38 3.49
CA HIS A 30 6.14 -20.30 4.17
C HIS A 30 7.46 -19.99 3.47
N ASP A 31 7.60 -18.76 2.98
CA ASP A 31 8.83 -18.24 2.39
C ASP A 31 9.41 -17.17 3.32
N PRO A 32 10.56 -17.42 3.98
CA PRO A 32 11.20 -16.44 4.85
C PRO A 32 11.49 -15.09 4.19
N ALA A 33 11.68 -15.04 2.86
CA ALA A 33 11.91 -13.78 2.15
C ALA A 33 10.63 -12.95 1.97
N LEU A 34 9.45 -13.59 2.00
CA LEU A 34 8.15 -12.94 1.82
C LEU A 34 7.42 -12.72 3.15
N ASP A 35 7.53 -13.68 4.08
CA ASP A 35 6.67 -13.78 5.25
C ASP A 35 7.33 -13.33 6.57
N ASN A 36 8.67 -13.34 6.66
CA ASN A 36 9.35 -12.94 7.89
C ASN A 36 9.47 -11.42 8.01
N PHE A 37 9.36 -10.93 9.25
CA PHE A 37 9.78 -9.58 9.59
C PHE A 37 11.27 -9.39 9.27
N ASN A 38 11.62 -8.28 8.62
CA ASN A 38 12.93 -8.06 7.97
C ASN A 38 13.30 -9.09 6.89
N GLY A 39 12.31 -9.80 6.34
CA GLY A 39 12.48 -10.53 5.09
C GLY A 39 12.67 -9.56 3.92
N GLN A 40 13.11 -10.09 2.78
CA GLN A 40 13.43 -9.27 1.59
C GLN A 40 12.25 -8.40 1.15
N LYS A 41 11.01 -8.91 1.19
CA LYS A 41 9.81 -8.15 0.80
C LYS A 41 9.54 -7.00 1.77
N HIS A 42 9.68 -7.24 3.07
CA HIS A 42 9.51 -6.22 4.11
C HIS A 42 10.53 -5.10 3.97
N GLU A 43 11.83 -5.44 3.93
CA GLU A 43 12.91 -4.45 3.83
C GLU A 43 12.82 -3.63 2.53
N THR A 44 12.45 -4.30 1.43
CA THR A 44 12.27 -3.63 0.13
C THR A 44 11.12 -2.63 0.19
N LEU A 45 9.96 -3.03 0.73
CA LEU A 45 8.82 -2.13 0.91
C LEU A 45 9.15 -0.99 1.87
N GLN A 46 9.91 -1.24 2.94
CA GLN A 46 10.29 -0.22 3.91
C GLN A 46 11.15 0.86 3.24
N LYS A 47 12.21 0.46 2.51
CA LYS A 47 13.10 1.39 1.81
C LYS A 47 12.37 2.18 0.71
N LEU A 48 11.49 1.51 -0.05
CA LEU A 48 10.69 2.17 -1.08
C LEU A 48 9.68 3.14 -0.46
N GLY A 49 9.03 2.75 0.65
CA GLY A 49 8.12 3.60 1.41
C GLY A 49 8.81 4.83 2.00
N GLU A 50 10.00 4.70 2.57
CA GLU A 50 10.77 5.84 3.08
C GLU A 50 11.20 6.81 1.97
N TYR A 51 11.48 6.29 0.77
CA TYR A 51 11.88 7.10 -0.36
C TYR A 51 10.70 7.83 -1.00
N PHE A 52 9.67 7.09 -1.39
CA PHE A 52 8.51 7.60 -2.10
C PHE A 52 7.45 8.23 -1.18
N GLY A 53 7.51 7.94 0.12
CA GLY A 53 6.55 8.45 1.11
C GLY A 53 6.65 9.94 1.42
N LYS A 54 7.61 10.63 0.80
CA LYS A 54 7.86 12.05 1.01
C LYS A 54 6.80 12.89 0.30
N PRO A 55 6.26 13.93 0.95
CA PRO A 55 5.29 14.84 0.32
C PRO A 55 5.82 15.44 -0.99
N GLY A 56 4.96 15.52 -2.01
CA GLY A 56 5.31 16.02 -3.35
C GLY A 56 5.97 14.99 -4.27
N THR A 57 6.10 13.73 -3.83
CA THR A 57 6.54 12.64 -4.70
C THR A 57 5.43 12.31 -5.71
N SER A 58 5.76 12.19 -6.99
CA SER A 58 4.76 11.82 -8.01
C SER A 58 4.27 10.38 -7.85
N ALA A 59 2.95 10.20 -7.89
CA ALA A 59 2.29 8.90 -7.89
C ALA A 59 2.68 8.04 -9.10
N ALA A 60 2.93 8.66 -10.26
CA ALA A 60 3.42 7.97 -11.45
C ALA A 60 4.79 7.32 -11.19
N SER A 61 5.71 8.02 -10.52
CA SER A 61 7.02 7.45 -10.16
C SER A 61 6.90 6.23 -9.24
N ILE A 62 5.90 6.22 -8.35
CA ILE A 62 5.62 5.07 -7.48
C ILE A 62 5.17 3.89 -8.33
N ILE A 63 4.19 4.09 -9.21
CA ILE A 63 3.66 3.02 -10.06
C ILE A 63 4.73 2.48 -11.02
N ASP A 64 5.50 3.36 -11.64
CA ASP A 64 6.57 2.97 -12.58
C ASP A 64 7.66 2.15 -11.90
N THR A 65 7.93 2.42 -10.62
CA THR A 65 9.00 1.74 -9.86
C THR A 65 8.49 0.48 -9.16
N MET A 66 7.40 0.61 -8.40
CA MET A 66 6.88 -0.43 -7.51
C MET A 66 5.86 -1.37 -8.20
N GLY A 67 5.40 -1.00 -9.40
CA GLY A 67 4.28 -1.63 -10.07
C GLY A 67 2.93 -1.12 -9.55
N GLN A 68 1.84 -1.71 -10.05
CA GLN A 68 0.50 -1.35 -9.62
C GLN A 68 0.32 -1.63 -8.10
N PRO A 69 -0.37 -0.75 -7.36
CA PRO A 69 -0.78 -1.05 -5.99
C PRO A 69 -1.69 -2.28 -5.97
N ASP A 70 -1.66 -3.03 -4.88
CA ASP A 70 -2.57 -4.17 -4.68
C ASP A 70 -4.03 -3.69 -4.54
N GLU A 71 -4.24 -2.51 -3.94
CA GLU A 71 -5.55 -1.88 -3.84
C GLU A 71 -5.44 -0.35 -4.01
N MET A 72 -6.44 0.24 -4.67
CA MET A 72 -6.63 1.70 -4.76
C MET A 72 -7.95 2.06 -4.10
N LYS A 73 -7.94 2.99 -3.14
CA LYS A 73 -9.13 3.34 -2.35
C LYS A 73 -9.30 4.84 -2.21
N GLN A 74 -10.54 5.32 -2.09
CA GLN A 74 -10.83 6.75 -1.95
C GLN A 74 -10.88 7.18 -0.47
N SER A 75 -11.00 6.22 0.44
CA SER A 75 -10.96 6.46 1.87
C SER A 75 -10.15 5.40 2.62
N MET A 76 -9.58 5.80 3.76
CA MET A 76 -8.87 4.89 4.65
C MET A 76 -9.84 3.94 5.40
N ASP A 77 -11.09 4.35 5.61
CA ASP A 77 -12.12 3.47 6.19
C ASP A 77 -12.45 2.29 5.26
N GLU A 78 -12.53 2.51 3.94
CA GLU A 78 -12.60 1.42 2.96
C GLU A 78 -11.31 0.57 2.95
N ALA A 79 -10.18 1.17 3.32
CA ALA A 79 -8.90 0.48 3.44
C ALA A 79 -8.90 -0.57 4.54
N PHE A 80 -9.43 -0.22 5.71
CA PHE A 80 -9.51 -1.09 6.88
C PHE A 80 -10.71 -2.03 6.91
N GLN A 81 -11.86 -1.63 6.38
CA GLN A 81 -13.11 -2.41 6.44
C GLN A 81 -13.12 -3.66 5.53
N ALA A 82 -12.23 -3.75 4.54
CA ALA A 82 -12.18 -4.86 3.59
C ALA A 82 -11.81 -6.23 4.22
N SER A 83 -11.37 -6.26 5.49
CA SER A 83 -11.01 -7.49 6.22
C SER A 83 -12.10 -8.03 7.15
N LEU A 84 -13.31 -7.45 7.18
CA LEU A 84 -14.34 -7.77 8.20
C LEU A 84 -15.66 -8.39 7.68
N MET A 85 -15.77 -8.86 6.44
CA MET A 85 -17.07 -9.31 5.91
C MET A 85 -17.16 -10.81 5.56
N PRO A 86 -17.81 -11.63 6.40
CA PRO A 86 -18.65 -12.74 5.95
C PRO A 86 -20.14 -12.35 6.10
N GLY A 87 -20.82 -12.11 4.97
CA GLY A 87 -22.28 -12.16 4.88
C GLY A 87 -23.02 -10.84 4.58
N PRO A 88 -24.29 -10.94 4.15
CA PRO A 88 -25.01 -9.85 3.48
C PRO A 88 -25.51 -8.81 4.48
N ALA A 89 -25.18 -7.54 4.26
CA ALA A 89 -25.67 -6.44 5.07
C ALA A 89 -27.14 -6.13 4.74
N ILE A 90 -28.05 -6.54 5.64
CA ILE A 90 -29.37 -5.93 5.76
C ILE A 90 -29.24 -4.70 6.67
N GLY A 91 -29.56 -3.53 6.12
CA GLY A 91 -30.25 -2.44 6.80
C GLY A 91 -29.53 -1.68 7.92
N GLY A 92 -28.96 -0.52 7.54
CA GLY A 92 -29.17 0.75 8.25
C GLY A 92 -28.36 1.02 9.53
N LEU A 93 -27.61 2.13 9.52
CA LEU A 93 -27.68 3.27 10.45
C LEU A 93 -26.31 3.95 10.61
N GLY A 94 -26.22 5.22 10.17
CA GLY A 94 -25.34 6.25 10.75
C GLY A 94 -23.82 6.06 10.62
N GLY A 95 -23.24 6.48 9.49
CA GLY A 95 -21.82 6.83 9.41
C GLY A 95 -21.59 8.34 9.62
N PRO A 96 -20.46 8.80 10.20
CA PRO A 96 -20.23 10.20 10.53
C PRO A 96 -20.18 11.09 9.28
N ALA A 97 -20.61 12.33 9.45
CA ALA A 97 -20.67 13.36 8.42
C ALA A 97 -19.35 13.47 7.64
N ALA A 98 -19.47 13.40 6.31
CA ALA A 98 -18.42 13.77 5.38
C ALA A 98 -17.92 15.19 5.72
N ASN A 99 -16.66 15.28 6.14
CA ASN A 99 -15.99 16.56 6.32
C ASN A 99 -15.89 17.24 4.94
N PRO A 100 -16.36 18.49 4.77
CA PRO A 100 -16.24 19.21 3.51
C PRO A 100 -14.85 19.84 3.42
N SER A 101 -13.85 19.01 3.11
CA SER A 101 -12.59 19.47 2.52
C SER A 101 -12.34 18.62 1.30
N SER A 102 -12.90 19.07 0.18
CA SER A 102 -12.94 18.42 -1.13
C SER A 102 -11.56 18.36 -1.79
N GLN A 103 -10.57 17.77 -1.12
CA GLN A 103 -9.41 17.23 -1.81
C GLN A 103 -9.74 15.77 -2.09
N GLU A 104 -9.96 15.45 -3.36
CA GLU A 104 -10.07 14.07 -3.79
C GLU A 104 -8.75 13.38 -3.45
N VAL A 105 -8.77 12.44 -2.50
CA VAL A 105 -7.60 11.70 -2.08
C VAL A 105 -7.73 10.26 -2.53
N MET A 106 -6.61 9.66 -2.89
CA MET A 106 -6.51 8.25 -3.25
C MET A 106 -5.45 7.56 -2.40
N TYR A 107 -5.71 6.34 -1.98
CA TYR A 107 -4.79 5.53 -1.20
C TYR A 107 -4.27 4.39 -2.07
N PHE A 108 -2.96 4.34 -2.26
CA PHE A 108 -2.27 3.22 -2.88
C PHE A 108 -1.79 2.26 -1.80
N VAL A 109 -2.28 1.02 -1.83
CA VAL A 109 -1.96 -0.01 -0.84
C VAL A 109 -1.05 -1.06 -1.45
N TYR A 110 0.07 -1.34 -0.78
CA TYR A 110 1.04 -2.39 -1.14
C TYR A 110 1.14 -3.41 0.00
N LYS A 111 0.65 -4.62 -0.25
CA LYS A 111 0.52 -5.68 0.76
C LYS A 111 1.84 -6.40 1.00
N TRP A 112 2.21 -6.52 2.27
CA TRP A 112 3.33 -7.35 2.67
C TRP A 112 2.85 -8.77 3.02
N ARG A 113 2.02 -8.93 4.05
CA ARG A 113 1.48 -10.22 4.56
C ARG A 113 -0.04 -10.29 4.40
N GLY A 114 -0.50 -10.41 3.16
CA GLY A 114 -1.93 -10.35 2.86
C GLY A 114 -2.56 -9.04 3.36
N ASN A 115 -3.73 -9.13 4.00
CA ASN A 115 -4.44 -7.96 4.54
C ASN A 115 -3.98 -7.55 5.96
N HIS A 116 -2.96 -8.20 6.52
CA HIS A 116 -2.54 -8.01 7.91
C HIS A 116 -1.54 -6.86 8.07
N ASP A 117 -0.56 -6.79 7.17
CA ASP A 117 0.46 -5.74 7.13
C ASP A 117 0.62 -5.19 5.72
N TYR A 118 0.55 -3.87 5.58
CA TYR A 118 0.70 -3.20 4.29
C TYR A 118 1.23 -1.78 4.43
N LEU A 119 1.95 -1.37 3.39
CA LEU A 119 2.37 0.01 3.20
C LEU A 119 1.29 0.75 2.42
N TRP A 120 0.93 1.94 2.86
CA TRP A 120 -0.02 2.78 2.14
C TRP A 120 0.57 4.16 1.83
N PHE A 121 0.19 4.71 0.68
CA PHE A 121 0.48 6.09 0.27
C PHE A 121 -0.83 6.82 0.07
N LYS A 122 -0.98 7.97 0.71
CA LYS A 122 -2.08 8.91 0.45
C LYS A 122 -1.63 9.88 -0.63
N ILE A 123 -2.38 9.90 -1.71
CA ILE A 123 -2.13 10.66 -2.93
C ILE A 123 -3.21 11.72 -3.06
N ASP A 124 -2.81 12.94 -3.42
CA ASP A 124 -3.70 13.98 -3.91
C ASP A 124 -4.12 13.61 -5.34
N ALA A 125 -5.41 13.34 -5.57
CA ALA A 125 -5.89 12.89 -6.87
C ALA A 125 -5.86 13.99 -7.94
N GLU A 126 -5.83 15.27 -7.56
CA GLU A 126 -5.73 16.39 -8.51
C GLU A 126 -4.28 16.60 -8.97
N LYS A 127 -3.33 16.50 -8.04
CA LYS A 127 -1.90 16.75 -8.32
C LYS A 127 -1.11 15.49 -8.65
N GLU A 128 -1.68 14.31 -8.39
CA GLU A 128 -1.01 13.02 -8.48
C GLU A 128 0.29 12.98 -7.66
N GLU A 129 0.25 13.57 -6.48
CA GLU A 129 1.40 13.69 -5.57
C GLU A 129 1.10 13.05 -4.22
N VAL A 130 2.13 12.44 -3.61
CA VAL A 130 2.06 11.92 -2.26
C VAL A 130 1.86 13.07 -1.28
N LEU A 131 0.85 12.92 -0.43
CA LEU A 131 0.62 13.76 0.73
C LEU A 131 1.32 13.18 1.96
N GLU A 132 1.18 11.88 2.18
CA GLU A 132 1.75 11.14 3.31
C GLU A 132 1.79 9.64 3.00
N SER A 133 2.58 8.89 3.77
CA SER A 133 2.61 7.44 3.72
C SER A 133 2.85 6.88 5.12
N SER A 134 2.33 5.69 5.40
CA SER A 134 2.70 4.97 6.62
C SER A 134 2.48 3.47 6.45
N TRP A 135 2.88 2.73 7.47
CA TRP A 135 2.57 1.32 7.61
C TRP A 135 1.27 1.14 8.36
N TYR A 136 0.46 0.20 7.90
CA TYR A 136 -0.53 -0.45 8.75
C TYR A 136 -0.01 -1.83 9.16
N SER A 137 -0.09 -2.09 10.45
CA SER A 137 0.11 -3.40 11.04
C SER A 137 -1.10 -3.68 11.91
N ALA A 138 -1.90 -4.68 11.54
CA ALA A 138 -2.89 -5.23 12.45
C ALA A 138 -2.13 -5.81 13.65
N LEU A 139 -2.42 -5.28 14.84
CA LEU A 139 -1.94 -5.85 16.10
C LEU A 139 -2.49 -7.28 16.19
N ASP A 140 -1.60 -8.24 16.42
CA ASP A 140 -1.89 -9.65 16.68
C ASP A 140 -2.63 -9.81 18.03
#